data_AF-A0A960SXZ9-F1
#
_entry.id   AF-A0A960SXZ9-F1
#
_cell.length_a   1.000
_cell.length_b   1.000
_cell.length_c   1.000
_cell.angle_alpha   90.00
_cell.angle_beta   90.00
_cell.angle_gamma   90.00
#
_symmetry.space_group_name_H-M   'P 1'
#
loop_
_entity.id
_entity.type
_entity.pdbx_description
1 polymer ?
#
loop_
_entity_poly.entity_id
_entity_poly.type
_entity_poly.pdbx_seq_one_letter_code
_entity_poly.pdbx_strand_id
1 'polypeptide(L)'
;MGNMDRQNIAGTRRGMDRGESKSARFLKLVFPALFAAGVCISSAAEKPFVHPGLLHTEADFARMRSKVAAGEEPWLSGWRKLEESRHARADWAPRPLETVVRGGSGQNFPVLFNDVHAAYQLALRWKVTGDTTYADKSLAILNAWSSKLKAIEGNSDRFLAAGIYGYQFANAAEIMRTCDSWQPRDFERFQAMMLGVFYPMNHDFLVRHNGAAITNYWANWDLCNMASIQAIGVL
;
A
#
# COMPACT_ATOMS: atom_id res chain seq x y z
N MET A 1 56.89 -37.20 -11.43
CA MET A 1 58.01 -38.09 -11.05
C MET A 1 58.18 -37.97 -9.54
N GLY A 2 57.94 -39.04 -8.77
CA GLY A 2 58.10 -39.14 -7.29
C GLY A 2 56.80 -39.02 -6.49
N ASN A 3 55.99 -40.08 -6.33
CA ASN A 3 55.91 -41.09 -5.23
C ASN A 3 55.51 -40.50 -3.85
N MET A 4 54.29 -40.76 -3.35
CA MET A 4 53.83 -41.90 -2.52
C MET A 4 54.55 -42.04 -1.17
N ASP A 5 53.82 -41.97 -0.04
CA ASP A 5 53.56 -43.15 0.79
C ASP A 5 52.54 -42.97 1.93
N ARG A 6 51.79 -44.05 2.15
CA ARG A 6 50.83 -44.30 3.25
C ARG A 6 51.59 -44.93 4.44
N GLN A 7 51.06 -44.85 5.66
CA GLN A 7 50.53 -46.02 6.44
C GLN A 7 50.27 -45.73 7.93
N ASN A 8 49.26 -46.47 8.43
CA ASN A 8 48.80 -46.68 9.82
C ASN A 8 49.89 -47.24 10.75
N ILE A 9 49.66 -47.22 12.08
CA ILE A 9 49.67 -48.41 12.97
C ILE A 9 49.10 -48.06 14.37
N ALA A 10 48.27 -48.98 14.87
CA ALA A 10 47.66 -49.01 16.21
C ALA A 10 48.41 -49.97 17.16
N GLY A 11 48.20 -49.87 18.48
CA GLY A 11 48.53 -50.94 19.46
C GLY A 11 49.09 -50.44 20.82
N THR A 12 48.29 -50.11 21.85
CA THR A 12 47.74 -50.92 22.98
C THR A 12 48.69 -51.42 24.10
N ARG A 13 48.22 -51.23 25.36
CA ARG A 13 48.54 -51.91 26.66
C ARG A 13 49.75 -51.37 27.43
N ARG A 14 49.82 -51.32 28.77
CA ARG A 14 49.05 -51.85 29.92
C ARG A 14 49.62 -51.16 31.18
N GLY A 15 48.85 -51.04 32.25
CA GLY A 15 49.42 -50.69 33.57
C GLY A 15 48.36 -50.39 34.60
N MET A 16 47.83 -51.44 35.23
CA MET A 16 46.93 -51.38 36.39
C MET A 16 47.80 -51.39 37.64
N ASP A 17 47.58 -50.47 38.57
CA ASP A 17 47.93 -50.70 39.96
C ASP A 17 46.88 -50.10 40.91
N ARG A 18 46.52 -50.88 41.93
CA ARG A 18 45.51 -50.60 42.95
C ARG A 18 46.22 -50.16 44.22
N GLY A 19 45.76 -49.09 44.83
CA GLY A 19 46.15 -48.73 46.21
C GLY A 19 45.12 -47.81 46.84
N GLU A 20 44.24 -48.38 47.67
CA GLU A 20 43.39 -47.63 48.60
C GLU A 20 44.22 -47.13 49.79
N SER A 21 44.02 -45.88 50.24
CA SER A 21 43.97 -45.54 51.68
C SER A 21 43.58 -44.06 51.93
N LYS A 22 42.33 -43.89 52.39
CA LYS A 22 41.83 -43.02 53.47
C LYS A 22 42.56 -41.69 53.78
N SER A 23 41.88 -40.57 53.51
CA SER A 23 41.65 -39.42 54.43
C SER A 23 40.76 -38.38 53.73
N ALA A 24 39.48 -38.24 54.11
CA ALA A 24 38.95 -37.31 55.11
C ALA A 24 38.60 -35.91 54.56
N ARG A 25 37.28 -35.63 54.62
CA ARG A 25 36.59 -34.34 54.86
C ARG A 25 36.23 -33.43 53.67
N PHE A 26 34.90 -33.38 53.47
CA PHE A 26 34.06 -32.20 53.31
C PHE A 26 34.45 -31.14 52.27
N LEU A 27 33.79 -31.20 51.11
CA LEU A 27 33.19 -30.01 50.50
C LEU A 27 31.92 -30.41 49.74
N LYS A 28 30.75 -30.06 50.30
CA LYS A 28 29.47 -30.12 49.58
C LYS A 28 29.51 -29.04 48.51
N LEU A 29 29.73 -29.40 47.25
CA LEU A 29 29.49 -28.49 46.13
C LEU A 29 27.97 -28.38 45.93
N VAL A 30 27.44 -27.19 46.20
CA VAL A 30 26.11 -26.76 45.82
C VAL A 30 26.10 -26.59 44.29
N PHE A 31 25.34 -27.42 43.57
CA PHE A 31 25.03 -27.18 42.16
C PHE A 31 24.10 -25.96 42.06
N PRO A 32 24.43 -24.90 41.29
CA PRO A 32 23.44 -23.89 40.98
C PRO A 32 22.47 -24.47 39.94
N ALA A 33 21.20 -24.62 40.33
CA ALA A 33 20.11 -24.84 39.41
C ALA A 33 19.97 -23.59 38.53
N LEU A 34 20.40 -23.68 37.27
CA LEU A 34 20.24 -22.63 36.29
C LEU A 34 18.75 -22.58 35.91
N PHE A 35 18.02 -21.61 36.45
CA PHE A 35 16.66 -21.28 36.03
C PHE A 35 16.72 -20.81 34.57
N ALA A 36 16.30 -21.65 33.63
CA ALA A 36 15.97 -21.21 32.28
C ALA A 36 14.66 -20.41 32.36
N ALA A 37 14.76 -19.10 32.61
CA ALA A 37 13.65 -18.19 32.38
C ALA A 37 13.40 -18.15 30.88
N GLY A 38 12.43 -18.92 30.41
CA GLY A 38 11.90 -18.80 29.06
C GLY A 38 11.39 -17.37 28.89
N VAL A 39 12.07 -16.58 28.06
CA VAL A 39 11.54 -15.30 27.60
C VAL A 39 10.35 -15.63 26.72
N CYS A 40 9.15 -15.57 27.30
CA CYS A 40 7.92 -15.48 26.53
C CYS A 40 7.99 -14.13 25.79
N ILE A 41 8.45 -14.16 24.54
CA ILE A 41 8.28 -13.02 23.63
C ILE A 41 6.79 -12.96 23.35
N SER A 42 6.08 -12.12 24.12
CA SER A 42 4.72 -11.73 23.76
C SER A 42 4.81 -11.06 22.40
N SER A 43 4.38 -11.77 21.35
CA SER A 43 4.03 -11.14 20.08
C SER A 43 3.02 -10.05 20.42
N ALA A 44 3.43 -8.79 20.30
CA ALA A 44 2.48 -7.70 20.28
C ALA A 44 1.58 -7.97 19.08
N ALA A 45 0.30 -8.26 19.31
CA ALA A 45 -0.67 -8.38 18.24
C ALA A 45 -0.62 -7.07 17.44
N GLU A 46 -0.17 -7.17 16.19
CA GLU A 46 -0.10 -6.02 15.30
C GLU A 46 -1.51 -5.48 15.14
N LYS A 47 -1.73 -4.21 15.50
CA LYS A 47 -3.03 -3.59 15.32
C LYS A 47 -3.30 -3.54 13.82
N PRO A 48 -4.43 -4.09 13.33
CA PRO A 48 -4.74 -4.04 11.91
C PRO A 48 -4.82 -2.58 11.46
N PHE A 49 -4.38 -2.31 10.23
CA PHE A 49 -4.54 -0.99 9.63
C PHE A 49 -6.03 -0.62 9.60
N VAL A 50 -6.35 0.61 10.01
CA VAL A 50 -7.74 1.08 10.09
C VAL A 50 -8.12 1.73 8.78
N HIS A 51 -9.20 1.23 8.17
CA HIS A 51 -9.76 1.76 6.94
C HIS A 51 -11.08 2.51 7.20
N PRO A 52 -11.36 3.63 6.51
CA PRO A 52 -10.46 4.35 5.60
C PRO A 52 -9.29 5.00 6.35
N GLY A 53 -8.07 4.89 5.81
CA GLY A 53 -6.84 5.39 6.44
C GLY A 53 -5.93 6.23 5.54
N LEU A 54 -6.40 6.62 4.35
CA LEU A 54 -5.70 7.54 3.46
C LEU A 54 -6.06 9.00 3.76
N LEU A 55 -6.56 9.78 2.78
CA LEU A 55 -6.90 11.20 2.96
C LEU A 55 -8.01 11.47 3.99
N HIS A 56 -8.84 10.47 4.30
CA HIS A 56 -9.97 10.59 5.21
C HIS A 56 -10.04 9.40 6.14
N THR A 57 -10.45 9.67 7.38
CA THR A 57 -10.89 8.67 8.35
C THR A 57 -12.41 8.68 8.48
N GLU A 58 -13.00 7.65 9.10
CA GLU A 58 -14.44 7.70 9.43
C GLU A 58 -14.78 8.86 10.39
N ALA A 59 -13.85 9.25 11.27
CA ALA A 59 -14.04 10.41 12.14
C ALA A 59 -14.12 11.73 11.35
N ASP A 60 -13.39 11.84 10.24
CA ASP A 60 -13.49 12.99 9.33
C ASP A 60 -14.86 13.04 8.66
N PHE A 61 -15.34 11.91 8.15
CA PHE A 61 -16.66 11.83 7.55
C PHE A 61 -17.78 12.11 8.56
N ALA A 62 -17.68 11.59 9.79
CA ALA A 62 -18.63 11.90 10.86
C ALA A 62 -18.68 13.40 11.16
N ARG A 63 -17.52 14.06 11.21
CA ARG A 63 -17.43 15.51 11.37
C ARG A 63 -18.06 16.26 10.20
N MET A 64 -17.77 15.86 8.96
CA MET A 64 -18.37 16.45 7.76
C MET A 64 -19.89 16.33 7.77
N ARG A 65 -20.43 15.13 8.03
CA ARG A 65 -21.88 14.88 8.16
C ARG A 65 -22.53 15.80 9.18
N SER A 66 -21.98 15.83 10.40
CA SER A 66 -22.51 16.63 11.49
C SER A 66 -22.51 18.13 11.16
N LYS A 67 -21.41 18.65 10.62
CA LYS A 67 -21.29 20.09 10.31
C LYS A 67 -22.17 20.52 9.15
N VAL A 68 -22.27 19.70 8.09
CA VAL A 68 -23.16 19.97 6.95
C VAL A 68 -24.63 19.90 7.37
N ALA A 69 -25.03 18.87 8.15
CA ALA A 69 -26.40 18.72 8.63
C ALA A 69 -26.82 19.87 9.57
N ALA A 70 -25.89 20.39 10.39
CA ALA A 70 -26.12 21.53 11.26
C ALA A 70 -26.09 22.89 10.53
N GLY A 71 -25.74 22.91 9.24
CA GLY A 71 -25.61 24.15 8.46
C GLY A 71 -24.45 25.05 8.92
N GLU A 72 -23.41 24.47 9.52
CA GLU A 72 -22.29 25.24 10.08
C GLU A 72 -21.26 25.66 9.03
N GLU A 73 -20.77 26.88 9.14
CA GLU A 73 -19.68 27.40 8.30
C GLU A 73 -18.30 27.16 8.94
N PRO A 74 -17.24 26.93 8.15
CA PRO A 74 -17.18 27.01 6.68
C PRO A 74 -17.54 25.70 5.94
N TRP A 75 -17.97 24.66 6.66
CA TRP A 75 -18.24 23.33 6.08
C TRP A 75 -19.40 23.36 5.08
N LEU A 76 -20.47 24.09 5.38
CA LEU A 76 -21.61 24.23 4.48
C LEU A 76 -21.21 24.91 3.15
N SER A 77 -20.42 25.99 3.20
CA SER A 77 -19.89 26.63 1.98
C SER A 77 -19.00 25.68 1.17
N GLY A 78 -18.14 24.90 1.81
CA GLY A 78 -17.32 23.88 1.15
C GLY A 78 -18.17 22.78 0.50
N TRP A 79 -19.21 22.33 1.21
CA TRP A 79 -20.15 21.34 0.70
C TRP A 79 -20.91 21.83 -0.53
N ARG A 80 -21.43 23.06 -0.50
CA ARG A 80 -22.11 23.65 -1.67
C ARG A 80 -21.23 23.72 -2.91
N LYS A 81 -19.94 24.07 -2.74
CA LYS A 81 -18.96 24.04 -3.86
C LYS A 81 -18.75 22.63 -4.42
N LEU A 82 -18.72 21.61 -3.55
CA LEU A 82 -18.69 20.22 -4.00
C LEU A 82 -19.98 19.87 -4.77
N GLU A 83 -21.15 20.28 -4.28
CA GLU A 83 -22.42 20.00 -4.95
C GLU A 83 -22.51 20.64 -6.33
N GLU A 84 -21.99 21.85 -6.49
CA GLU A 84 -21.94 22.59 -7.75
C GLU A 84 -21.07 21.91 -8.81
N SER A 85 -20.01 21.21 -8.39
CA SER A 85 -19.07 20.53 -9.27
C SER A 85 -19.76 19.55 -10.22
N ARG A 86 -19.38 19.61 -11.50
CA ARG A 86 -19.83 18.66 -12.52
C ARG A 86 -19.37 17.23 -12.21
N HIS A 87 -18.21 17.06 -11.58
CA HIS A 87 -17.68 15.75 -11.19
C HIS A 87 -18.45 15.11 -10.02
N ALA A 88 -19.21 15.89 -9.25
CA ALA A 88 -20.02 15.39 -8.14
C ALA A 88 -21.47 15.03 -8.55
N ARG A 89 -21.78 14.99 -9.86
CA ARG A 89 -23.13 14.70 -10.37
C ARG A 89 -23.29 13.22 -10.65
N ALA A 90 -24.40 12.65 -10.19
CA ALA A 90 -24.70 11.23 -10.35
C ALA A 90 -24.98 10.81 -11.81
N ASP A 91 -25.16 11.77 -12.72
CA ASP A 91 -25.30 11.55 -14.16
C ASP A 91 -23.95 11.40 -14.90
N TRP A 92 -22.81 11.42 -14.18
CA TRP A 92 -21.50 11.18 -14.78
C TRP A 92 -21.48 9.84 -15.53
N ALA A 93 -20.77 9.79 -16.65
CA ALA A 93 -20.59 8.60 -17.46
C ALA A 93 -19.09 8.34 -17.64
N PRO A 94 -18.53 7.24 -17.07
CA PRO A 94 -17.12 6.94 -17.22
C PRO A 94 -16.77 6.65 -18.68
N ARG A 95 -15.56 7.03 -19.09
CA ARG A 95 -15.02 6.80 -20.43
C ARG A 95 -13.67 6.10 -20.32
N PRO A 96 -13.63 4.85 -19.84
CA PRO A 96 -12.37 4.15 -19.64
C PRO A 96 -11.62 3.94 -20.95
N LEU A 97 -10.30 4.03 -20.88
CA LEU A 97 -9.38 3.82 -22.01
C LEU A 97 -8.52 2.60 -21.75
N GLU A 98 -8.10 1.92 -22.83
CA GLU A 98 -7.13 0.83 -22.73
C GLU A 98 -5.71 1.37 -22.48
N THR A 99 -5.34 2.45 -23.15
CA THR A 99 -4.06 3.15 -22.97
C THR A 99 -4.29 4.62 -22.70
N VAL A 100 -3.68 5.12 -21.64
CA VAL A 100 -3.65 6.55 -21.29
C VAL A 100 -2.32 7.15 -21.69
N VAL A 101 -2.33 8.20 -22.50
CA VAL A 101 -1.12 8.89 -22.98
C VAL A 101 -1.05 10.28 -22.35
N ARG A 102 0.06 10.57 -21.64
CA ARG A 102 0.37 11.91 -21.14
C ARG A 102 1.70 12.41 -21.72
N GLY A 103 1.62 13.57 -22.36
CA GLY A 103 2.74 14.22 -23.05
C GLY A 103 3.01 13.68 -24.45
N GLY A 104 3.48 14.56 -25.35
CA GLY A 104 3.65 14.28 -26.77
C GLY A 104 2.36 14.43 -27.60
N SER A 105 2.42 14.02 -28.87
CA SER A 105 1.26 14.03 -29.78
C SER A 105 0.27 12.93 -29.42
N GLY A 106 -1.04 13.22 -29.48
CA GLY A 106 -2.09 12.23 -29.22
C GLY A 106 -2.40 12.01 -27.74
N GLN A 107 -1.96 12.91 -26.85
CA GLN A 107 -2.27 12.83 -25.42
C GLN A 107 -3.79 12.79 -25.15
N ASN A 108 -4.22 11.89 -24.27
CA ASN A 108 -5.63 11.66 -23.94
C ASN A 108 -5.91 11.59 -22.43
N PHE A 109 -4.87 11.83 -21.61
CA PHE A 109 -4.93 11.75 -20.14
C PHE A 109 -6.02 12.57 -19.44
N PRO A 110 -6.60 13.65 -20.02
CA PRO A 110 -7.74 14.31 -19.39
C PRO A 110 -8.95 13.41 -19.21
N VAL A 111 -9.08 12.34 -19.99
CA VAL A 111 -10.15 11.36 -19.79
C VAL A 111 -10.00 10.64 -18.44
N LEU A 112 -8.79 10.20 -18.10
CA LEU A 112 -8.50 9.52 -16.84
C LEU A 112 -8.72 10.42 -15.63
N PHE A 113 -8.05 11.59 -15.57
CA PHE A 113 -8.11 12.37 -14.33
C PHE A 113 -9.50 12.95 -14.06
N ASN A 114 -10.30 13.23 -15.09
CA ASN A 114 -11.68 13.68 -14.88
C ASN A 114 -12.56 12.57 -14.29
N ASP A 115 -12.43 11.33 -14.77
CA ASP A 115 -13.17 10.20 -14.22
C ASP A 115 -12.71 9.88 -12.79
N VAL A 116 -11.40 9.86 -12.53
CA VAL A 116 -10.85 9.65 -11.17
C VAL A 116 -11.32 10.75 -10.21
N HIS A 117 -11.37 12.01 -10.68
CA HIS A 117 -11.88 13.11 -9.88
C HIS A 117 -13.38 12.97 -9.58
N ALA A 118 -14.18 12.51 -10.55
CA ALA A 118 -15.58 12.19 -10.34
C ALA A 118 -15.77 11.05 -9.35
N ALA A 119 -15.03 9.95 -9.47
CA ALA A 119 -15.09 8.84 -8.51
C ALA A 119 -14.84 9.31 -7.07
N TYR A 120 -13.81 10.15 -6.87
CA TYR A 120 -13.49 10.70 -5.55
C TYR A 120 -14.60 11.63 -5.02
N GLN A 121 -15.08 12.58 -5.84
CA GLN A 121 -16.13 13.50 -5.41
C GLN A 121 -17.46 12.80 -5.13
N LEU A 122 -17.83 11.81 -5.94
CA LEU A 122 -19.02 10.98 -5.73
C LEU A 122 -18.90 10.13 -4.45
N ALA A 123 -17.70 9.61 -4.15
CA ALA A 123 -17.43 8.94 -2.87
C ALA A 123 -17.65 9.89 -1.68
N LEU A 124 -17.20 11.15 -1.78
CA LEU A 124 -17.47 12.17 -0.76
C LEU A 124 -18.97 12.48 -0.64
N ARG A 125 -19.68 12.59 -1.77
CA ARG A 125 -21.13 12.80 -1.78
C ARG A 125 -21.82 11.70 -0.98
N TRP A 126 -21.50 10.43 -1.28
CA TRP A 126 -22.02 9.28 -0.57
C TRP A 126 -21.68 9.28 0.92
N LYS A 127 -20.42 9.47 1.32
CA LYS A 127 -20.02 9.42 2.73
C LYS A 127 -20.67 10.49 3.60
N VAL A 128 -21.07 11.62 3.01
CA VAL A 128 -21.73 12.72 3.70
C VAL A 128 -23.26 12.59 3.69
N THR A 129 -23.88 12.19 2.58
CA THR A 129 -25.35 12.13 2.49
C THR A 129 -25.93 10.76 2.87
N GLY A 130 -25.16 9.69 2.72
CA GLY A 130 -25.66 8.31 2.76
C GLY A 130 -26.41 7.87 1.51
N ASP A 131 -26.55 8.73 0.50
CA ASP A 131 -27.27 8.41 -0.75
C ASP A 131 -26.42 7.47 -1.62
N THR A 132 -26.90 6.24 -1.78
CA THR A 132 -26.21 5.15 -2.49
C THR A 132 -26.09 5.41 -3.98
N THR A 133 -26.88 6.32 -4.56
CA THR A 133 -26.75 6.70 -5.98
C THR A 133 -25.35 7.20 -6.31
N TYR A 134 -24.72 7.94 -5.38
CA TYR A 134 -23.35 8.43 -5.55
C TYR A 134 -22.31 7.31 -5.34
N ALA A 135 -22.57 6.37 -4.43
CA ALA A 135 -21.72 5.19 -4.25
C ALA A 135 -21.71 4.34 -5.51
N ASP A 136 -22.89 3.99 -6.03
CA ASP A 136 -23.06 3.17 -7.23
C ASP A 136 -22.33 3.80 -8.42
N LYS A 137 -22.41 5.13 -8.55
CA LYS A 137 -21.72 5.85 -9.62
C LYS A 137 -20.19 5.87 -9.44
N SER A 138 -19.70 6.05 -8.21
CA SER A 138 -18.26 5.97 -7.92
C SER A 138 -17.72 4.57 -8.23
N LEU A 139 -18.41 3.52 -7.78
CA LEU A 139 -18.06 2.13 -8.07
C LEU A 139 -18.10 1.84 -9.58
N ALA A 140 -19.09 2.37 -10.31
CA ALA A 140 -19.15 2.20 -11.76
C ALA A 140 -17.91 2.76 -12.46
N ILE A 141 -17.35 3.89 -11.99
CA ILE A 141 -16.11 4.45 -12.54
C ILE A 141 -14.91 3.56 -12.18
N LEU A 142 -14.74 3.21 -10.90
CA LEU A 142 -13.64 2.35 -10.42
C LEU A 142 -13.62 1.00 -11.16
N ASN A 143 -14.78 0.39 -11.33
CA ASN A 143 -14.93 -0.90 -11.99
C ASN A 143 -14.73 -0.81 -13.51
N ALA A 144 -15.19 0.26 -14.14
CA ALA A 144 -15.01 0.48 -15.58
C ALA A 144 -13.53 0.62 -15.95
N TRP A 145 -12.76 1.40 -15.19
CA TRP A 145 -11.33 1.57 -15.44
C TRP A 145 -10.53 0.32 -15.11
N SER A 146 -10.77 -0.33 -13.96
CA SER A 146 -10.08 -1.58 -13.59
C SER A 146 -10.34 -2.73 -14.57
N SER A 147 -11.45 -2.69 -15.32
CA SER A 147 -11.74 -3.68 -16.36
C SER A 147 -11.03 -3.44 -17.70
N LYS A 148 -10.50 -2.23 -17.94
CA LYS A 148 -10.09 -1.82 -19.29
C LYS A 148 -8.68 -1.26 -19.38
N LEU A 149 -8.19 -0.52 -18.39
CA LEU A 149 -6.88 0.12 -18.44
C LEU A 149 -5.77 -0.93 -18.40
N LYS A 150 -4.87 -0.85 -19.38
CA LYS A 150 -3.71 -1.76 -19.52
C LYS A 150 -2.38 -1.02 -19.45
N ALA A 151 -2.32 0.23 -19.90
CA ALA A 151 -1.06 0.96 -19.98
C ALA A 151 -1.20 2.47 -19.75
N ILE A 152 -0.13 3.06 -19.21
CA ILE A 152 0.12 4.50 -19.23
C ILE A 152 1.37 4.71 -20.09
N GLU A 153 1.29 5.64 -21.05
CA GLU A 153 2.30 5.91 -22.05
C GLU A 153 2.50 7.43 -22.24
N GLY A 154 3.36 7.78 -23.19
CA GLY A 154 3.72 9.16 -23.53
C GLY A 154 5.19 9.45 -23.25
N ASN A 155 5.54 10.73 -23.22
CA ASN A 155 6.89 11.17 -22.87
C ASN A 155 7.14 10.99 -21.35
N SER A 156 8.10 11.70 -20.76
CA SER A 156 8.33 11.64 -19.30
C SER A 156 7.09 11.96 -18.45
N ASP A 157 6.13 12.74 -18.95
CA ASP A 157 4.95 13.16 -18.19
C ASP A 157 4.04 11.97 -17.81
N ARG A 158 4.24 10.78 -18.39
CA ARG A 158 3.60 9.53 -17.95
C ARG A 158 3.85 9.22 -16.47
N PHE A 159 5.01 9.59 -15.93
CA PHE A 159 5.31 9.42 -14.50
C PHE A 159 4.49 10.38 -13.62
N LEU A 160 4.18 11.59 -14.12
CA LEU A 160 3.22 12.47 -13.45
C LEU A 160 1.79 11.91 -13.55
N ALA A 161 1.43 11.22 -14.64
CA ALA A 161 0.15 10.55 -14.73
C ALA A 161 0.04 9.41 -13.72
N ALA A 162 1.06 8.54 -13.63
CA ALA A 162 1.08 7.46 -12.66
C ALA A 162 1.01 7.97 -11.22
N GLY A 163 1.86 8.93 -10.86
CA GLY A 163 1.91 9.46 -9.49
C GLY A 163 0.66 10.24 -9.07
N ILE A 164 0.22 11.21 -9.87
CA ILE A 164 -0.90 12.08 -9.48
C ILE A 164 -2.23 11.33 -9.55
N TYR A 165 -2.47 10.64 -10.67
CA TYR A 165 -3.77 10.02 -10.90
C TYR A 165 -3.89 8.70 -10.15
N GLY A 166 -2.80 7.92 -10.05
CA GLY A 166 -2.76 6.71 -9.24
C GLY A 166 -3.03 7.00 -7.76
N TYR A 167 -2.43 8.05 -7.21
CA TYR A 167 -2.70 8.51 -5.84
C TYR A 167 -4.18 8.84 -5.63
N GLN A 168 -4.78 9.65 -6.50
CA GLN A 168 -6.19 10.02 -6.35
C GLN A 168 -7.12 8.81 -6.55
N PHE A 169 -6.76 7.88 -7.45
CA PHE A 169 -7.55 6.69 -7.70
C PHE A 169 -7.61 5.77 -6.48
N ALA A 170 -6.45 5.55 -5.84
CA ALA A 170 -6.36 4.79 -4.60
C ALA A 170 -7.14 5.47 -3.47
N ASN A 171 -7.11 6.79 -3.37
CA ASN A 171 -7.93 7.51 -2.38
C ASN A 171 -9.44 7.35 -2.61
N ALA A 172 -9.91 7.39 -3.86
CA ALA A 172 -11.31 7.12 -4.17
C ALA A 172 -11.70 5.69 -3.79
N ALA A 173 -10.88 4.72 -4.19
CA ALA A 173 -11.07 3.30 -3.85
C ALA A 173 -11.09 3.05 -2.34
N GLU A 174 -10.18 3.65 -1.58
CA GLU A 174 -10.12 3.46 -0.13
C GLU A 174 -11.39 3.94 0.58
N ILE A 175 -11.98 5.06 0.14
CA ILE A 175 -13.28 5.49 0.66
C ILE A 175 -14.34 4.44 0.32
N MET A 176 -14.36 3.99 -0.94
CA MET A 176 -15.34 3.05 -1.46
C MET A 176 -15.18 1.62 -0.93
N ARG A 177 -14.03 1.26 -0.35
CA ARG A 177 -13.84 -0.04 0.36
C ARG A 177 -14.90 -0.26 1.43
N THR A 178 -15.41 0.82 2.03
CA THR A 178 -16.46 0.75 3.06
C THR A 178 -17.87 0.58 2.49
N CYS A 179 -18.03 0.47 1.17
CA CYS A 179 -19.31 0.27 0.52
C CYS A 179 -19.59 -1.22 0.35
N ASP A 180 -20.57 -1.75 1.08
CA ASP A 180 -20.94 -3.17 1.07
C ASP A 180 -21.35 -3.69 -0.33
N SER A 181 -21.78 -2.79 -1.22
CA SER A 181 -22.14 -3.12 -2.61
C SER A 181 -20.92 -3.33 -3.52
N TRP A 182 -19.71 -2.99 -3.09
CA TRP A 182 -18.51 -3.25 -3.89
C TRP A 182 -18.13 -4.73 -3.83
N GLN A 183 -18.33 -5.41 -4.95
CA GLN A 183 -18.06 -6.85 -5.02
C GLN A 183 -16.58 -7.14 -4.77
N PRO A 184 -16.23 -8.14 -3.93
CA PRO A 184 -14.83 -8.48 -3.64
C PRO A 184 -13.98 -8.69 -4.90
N ARG A 185 -14.52 -9.41 -5.89
CA ARG A 185 -13.86 -9.63 -7.20
C ARG A 185 -13.55 -8.35 -7.97
N ASP A 186 -14.39 -7.32 -7.81
CA ASP A 186 -14.23 -6.04 -8.49
C ASP A 186 -13.16 -5.20 -7.79
N PHE A 187 -13.11 -5.28 -6.45
CA PHE A 187 -12.03 -4.67 -5.68
C PHE A 187 -10.68 -5.36 -5.95
N GLU A 188 -10.62 -6.68 -5.98
CA GLU A 188 -9.42 -7.44 -6.34
C GLU A 188 -8.91 -7.06 -7.74
N ARG A 189 -9.81 -6.92 -8.72
CA ARG A 189 -9.45 -6.44 -10.06
C ARG A 189 -8.91 -5.01 -10.03
N PHE A 190 -9.50 -4.14 -9.21
CA PHE A 190 -8.99 -2.79 -9.02
C PHE A 190 -7.58 -2.80 -8.43
N GLN A 191 -7.33 -3.57 -7.37
CA GLN A 191 -5.99 -3.75 -6.78
C GLN A 191 -5.01 -4.28 -7.84
N ALA A 192 -5.41 -5.26 -8.66
CA ALA A 192 -4.57 -5.79 -9.73
C ALA A 192 -4.21 -4.71 -10.78
N MET A 193 -5.15 -3.83 -11.16
CA MET A 193 -4.84 -2.69 -12.03
C MET A 193 -3.83 -1.74 -11.37
N MET A 194 -4.01 -1.42 -10.09
CA MET A 194 -3.10 -0.53 -9.35
C MET A 194 -1.68 -1.11 -9.25
N LEU A 195 -1.57 -2.42 -8.98
CA LEU A 195 -0.28 -3.13 -8.88
C LEU A 195 0.36 -3.42 -10.24
N GLY A 196 -0.43 -3.60 -11.29
CA GLY A 196 0.06 -3.94 -12.63
C GLY A 196 0.39 -2.73 -13.52
N VAL A 197 -0.38 -1.63 -13.40
CA VAL A 197 -0.25 -0.46 -14.29
C VAL A 197 0.46 0.70 -13.58
N PHE A 198 0.06 1.02 -12.35
CA PHE A 198 0.54 2.23 -11.66
C PHE A 198 1.82 1.97 -10.86
N TYR A 199 1.83 0.94 -10.00
CA TYR A 199 2.96 0.66 -9.11
C TYR A 199 4.30 0.51 -9.84
N PRO A 200 4.42 -0.30 -10.92
CA PRO A 200 5.72 -0.53 -11.55
C PRO A 200 6.30 0.75 -12.14
N MET A 201 5.46 1.61 -12.73
CA MET A 201 5.90 2.89 -13.27
C MET A 201 6.36 3.86 -12.17
N ASN A 202 5.61 3.96 -11.07
CA ASN A 202 5.98 4.82 -9.95
C ASN A 202 7.31 4.35 -9.33
N HIS A 203 7.44 3.04 -9.08
CA HIS A 203 8.64 2.47 -8.49
C HIS A 203 9.85 2.66 -9.41
N ASP A 204 9.67 2.43 -10.70
CA ASP A 204 10.71 2.62 -11.70
C ASP A 204 11.24 4.06 -11.75
N PHE A 205 10.35 5.04 -11.65
CA PHE A 205 10.73 6.44 -11.59
C PHE A 205 11.60 6.76 -10.39
N LEU A 206 11.24 6.27 -9.20
CA LEU A 206 12.00 6.56 -7.97
C LEU A 206 13.36 5.87 -7.94
N VAL A 207 13.53 4.76 -8.65
CA VAL A 207 14.80 4.02 -8.70
C VAL A 207 15.72 4.54 -9.80
N ARG A 208 15.18 4.83 -10.98
CA ARG A 208 15.98 5.11 -12.19
C ARG A 208 15.83 6.53 -12.71
N HIS A 209 14.87 7.31 -12.21
CA HIS A 209 14.55 8.67 -12.67
C HIS A 209 14.45 8.74 -14.21
N ASN A 210 13.76 7.77 -14.82
CA ASN A 210 13.65 7.65 -16.28
C ASN A 210 15.00 7.62 -17.03
N GLY A 211 16.06 7.14 -16.38
CA GLY A 211 17.43 7.10 -16.89
C GLY A 211 18.13 8.46 -16.94
N ALA A 212 17.55 9.51 -16.35
CA ALA A 212 18.11 10.85 -16.33
C ALA A 212 18.93 11.11 -15.05
N ALA A 213 19.73 12.18 -15.06
CA ALA A 213 20.36 12.68 -13.85
C ALA A 213 19.31 13.16 -12.84
N ILE A 214 19.56 13.03 -11.54
CA ILE A 214 18.60 13.37 -10.49
C ILE A 214 18.16 14.84 -10.50
N THR A 215 18.98 15.73 -11.07
CA THR A 215 18.67 17.16 -11.22
C THR A 215 17.73 17.48 -12.39
N ASN A 216 17.40 16.51 -13.25
CA ASN A 216 16.52 16.71 -14.39
C ASN A 216 15.04 16.89 -13.98
N TYR A 217 14.63 16.24 -12.89
CA TYR A 217 13.25 16.29 -12.40
C TYR A 217 13.15 17.09 -11.11
N TRP A 218 12.04 17.81 -10.96
CA TRP A 218 11.75 18.57 -9.74
C TRP A 218 11.15 17.66 -8.68
N ALA A 219 11.35 17.99 -7.40
CA ALA A 219 10.94 17.17 -6.26
C ALA A 219 9.43 16.80 -6.22
N ASN A 220 8.57 17.55 -6.91
CA ASN A 220 7.15 17.22 -7.02
C ASN A 220 6.89 15.93 -7.82
N TRP A 221 7.83 15.52 -8.68
CA TRP A 221 7.76 14.27 -9.41
C TRP A 221 7.98 13.09 -8.46
N ASP A 222 9.04 13.10 -7.66
CA ASP A 222 9.28 12.08 -6.64
C ASP A 222 8.12 12.01 -5.64
N LEU A 223 7.65 13.17 -5.15
CA LEU A 223 6.57 13.25 -4.19
C LEU A 223 5.29 12.55 -4.67
N CYS A 224 4.85 12.81 -5.91
CA CYS A 224 3.61 12.21 -6.40
C CYS A 224 3.74 10.70 -6.64
N ASN A 225 4.91 10.24 -7.10
CA ASN A 225 5.16 8.81 -7.29
C ASN A 225 5.23 8.07 -5.95
N MET A 226 5.89 8.66 -4.94
CA MET A 226 5.90 8.15 -3.57
C MET A 226 4.50 8.08 -2.96
N ALA A 227 3.73 9.16 -3.06
CA ALA A 227 2.36 9.22 -2.56
C ALA A 227 1.47 8.15 -3.21
N SER A 228 1.62 7.93 -4.52
CA SER A 228 0.90 6.86 -5.22
C SER A 228 1.29 5.47 -4.70
N ILE A 229 2.59 5.17 -4.51
CA ILE A 229 3.02 3.86 -4.00
C ILE A 229 2.47 3.61 -2.60
N GLN A 230 2.56 4.61 -1.71
CA GLN A 230 2.02 4.51 -0.35
C GLN A 230 0.51 4.27 -0.37
N ALA A 231 -0.24 5.00 -1.20
CA ALA A 231 -1.68 4.82 -1.32
C ALA A 231 -2.06 3.44 -1.90
N ILE A 232 -1.28 2.93 -2.87
CA ILE A 232 -1.47 1.58 -3.42
C ILE A 232 -1.20 0.51 -2.35
N GLY A 233 -0.18 0.69 -1.51
CA GLY A 233 0.14 -0.26 -0.43
C GLY A 233 -0.93 -0.36 0.66
N VAL A 234 -1.81 0.63 0.79
CA VAL A 234 -2.97 0.58 1.70
C VAL A 234 -4.14 -0.20 1.11
N LEU A 235 -4.27 -0.27 -0.22
CA LEU A 235 -5.38 -0.97 -0.89
C LEU A 235 -5.37 -2.47 -0.62
#